data_AF-A0A8J7QZF1-F1
#
_entry.id   AF-A0A8J7QZF1-F1
#
_cell.length_a   1.000
_cell.length_b   1.000
_cell.length_c   1.000
_cell.angle_alpha   90.00
_cell.angle_beta   90.00
_cell.angle_gamma   90.00
#
_symmetry.space_group_name_H-M   'P 1'
#
loop_
_entity.id
_entity.type
_entity.pdbx_description
1 polymer ?
#
loop_
_entity_poly.entity_id
_entity_poly.type
_entity_poly.pdbx_seq_one_letter_code
_entity_poly.pdbx_strand_id
1 'polypeptide(L)'
;LADTVKAALGKGALLSVEKEESMPYRAAYAMLIVSTIALTSAFMFASLGILPALIVIFVTFFYQFLQVYFLNFVGFVMPSGFLNAHAFLKPIWPHAPEPRTMEWTVATDFVVMPAANSPGAGWGFPFFTMTMSHGMAGFTGTSARNVYKVVLFAAVLTPLLALVAFIWGDYTFGSTRLPGYGFTWSRTDRFTPEWAETNPSRSVWWPQALAGFIVAFVLNYMHTRFIWFPFEPVGFLLAVEWGSQLAGLWQPALMAWVLKTVTIRVGGSRTYESFGRPVAAGFIVGYALMAVVGAVIGVIRFFFPF
;
A
#
# COMPACT_ATOMS: atom_id res chain seq x y z
N LEU A 1 -5.56 -1.64 -21.88
CA LEU A 1 -6.46 -0.46 -21.71
C LEU A 1 -7.49 -0.35 -22.84
N ALA A 2 -7.06 -0.26 -24.11
CA ALA A 2 -7.98 -0.14 -25.25
C ALA A 2 -9.08 -1.22 -25.29
N ASP A 3 -8.76 -2.46 -24.95
CA ASP A 3 -9.74 -3.56 -24.96
C ASP A 3 -10.77 -3.43 -23.83
N THR A 4 -10.38 -2.96 -22.65
CA THR A 4 -11.31 -2.70 -21.54
C THR A 4 -12.27 -1.55 -21.86
N VAL A 5 -11.80 -0.54 -22.60
CA VAL A 5 -12.65 0.57 -23.08
C VAL A 5 -13.65 0.06 -24.13
N LYS A 6 -13.18 -0.75 -25.09
CA LYS A 6 -14.07 -1.40 -26.07
C LYS A 6 -15.13 -2.24 -25.37
N ALA A 7 -14.75 -3.01 -24.35
CA ALA A 7 -15.67 -3.83 -23.58
C ALA A 7 -16.72 -3.00 -22.83
N ALA A 8 -16.31 -1.86 -22.26
CA ALA A 8 -17.23 -0.91 -21.64
C ALA A 8 -18.25 -0.33 -22.63
N LEU A 9 -17.86 -0.20 -23.91
CA LEU A 9 -18.74 0.21 -25.02
C LEU A 9 -19.54 -0.96 -25.62
N GLY A 10 -19.51 -2.15 -24.99
CA GLY A 10 -20.24 -3.32 -25.47
C GLY A 10 -19.58 -4.00 -26.67
N LYS A 11 -18.27 -3.84 -26.89
CA LYS A 11 -17.54 -4.42 -28.03
C LYS A 11 -16.26 -5.16 -27.60
N GLY A 12 -15.78 -6.09 -28.42
CA GLY A 12 -14.44 -6.70 -28.27
C GLY A 12 -14.40 -7.98 -27.44
N ALA A 13 -13.21 -8.58 -27.38
CA ALA A 13 -13.01 -9.94 -26.87
C ALA A 13 -13.26 -10.10 -25.36
N LEU A 14 -13.10 -9.04 -24.57
CA LEU A 14 -13.26 -9.11 -23.11
C LEU A 14 -14.72 -9.24 -22.64
N LEU A 15 -15.71 -9.08 -23.54
CA LEU A 15 -17.12 -9.29 -23.20
C LEU A 15 -17.43 -10.73 -22.76
N SER A 16 -16.71 -11.72 -23.31
CA SER A 16 -16.92 -13.12 -22.93
C SER A 16 -16.42 -13.41 -21.52
N VAL A 17 -15.40 -12.67 -21.07
CA VAL A 17 -14.75 -12.82 -19.75
C VAL A 17 -15.41 -11.91 -18.70
N GLU A 18 -16.21 -10.92 -19.11
CA GLU A 18 -16.92 -9.99 -18.21
C GLU A 18 -17.80 -10.68 -17.16
N LYS A 19 -18.26 -11.92 -17.42
CA LYS A 19 -19.06 -12.70 -16.46
C LYS A 19 -18.24 -13.18 -15.25
N GLU A 20 -16.95 -13.36 -15.43
CA GLU A 20 -16.01 -13.79 -14.38
C GLU A 20 -15.47 -12.60 -13.58
N GLU A 21 -15.63 -11.38 -14.11
CA GLU A 21 -15.23 -10.14 -13.46
C GLU A 21 -16.19 -9.74 -12.32
N SER A 22 -15.67 -8.94 -11.38
CA SER A 22 -16.43 -8.42 -10.24
C SER A 22 -17.66 -7.62 -10.67
N MET A 23 -17.55 -6.89 -11.77
CA MET A 23 -18.62 -6.08 -12.35
C MET A 23 -18.40 -5.79 -13.84
N PRO A 24 -19.45 -5.36 -14.56
CA PRO A 24 -19.31 -4.96 -15.96
C PRO A 24 -18.32 -3.79 -16.14
N TYR A 25 -17.56 -3.80 -17.24
CA TYR A 25 -16.58 -2.74 -17.51
C TYR A 25 -17.23 -1.36 -17.59
N ARG A 26 -18.45 -1.28 -18.16
CA ARG A 26 -19.24 -0.02 -18.18
C ARG A 26 -19.50 0.54 -16.79
N ALA A 27 -19.77 -0.33 -15.82
CA ALA A 27 -20.03 0.08 -14.44
C ALA A 27 -18.74 0.51 -13.75
N ALA A 28 -17.62 -0.18 -14.03
CA ALA A 28 -16.31 0.19 -13.51
C ALA A 28 -15.89 1.60 -13.98
N TYR A 29 -16.01 1.91 -15.28
CA TYR A 29 -15.72 3.24 -15.80
C TYR A 29 -16.68 4.31 -15.27
N ALA A 30 -17.99 4.01 -15.21
CA ALA A 30 -18.97 4.93 -14.65
C ALA A 30 -18.65 5.25 -13.17
N MET A 31 -18.35 4.25 -12.36
CA MET A 31 -17.95 4.46 -10.97
C MET A 31 -16.65 5.24 -10.85
N LEU A 32 -15.65 4.98 -11.70
CA LEU A 32 -14.40 5.72 -11.69
C LEU A 32 -14.65 7.22 -11.97
N ILE A 33 -15.45 7.54 -12.98
CA ILE A 33 -15.77 8.92 -13.34
C ILE A 33 -16.58 9.60 -12.23
N VAL A 34 -17.66 8.95 -11.77
CA VAL A 34 -18.54 9.50 -10.73
C VAL A 34 -17.79 9.69 -9.40
N SER A 35 -16.98 8.71 -8.99
CA SER A 35 -16.16 8.84 -7.77
C SER A 35 -15.10 9.92 -7.89
N THR A 36 -14.45 10.07 -9.06
CA THR A 36 -13.47 11.14 -9.27
C THR A 36 -14.12 12.52 -9.17
N ILE A 37 -15.30 12.71 -9.78
CA ILE A 37 -16.05 13.97 -9.67
C ILE A 37 -16.47 14.22 -8.23
N ALA A 38 -17.07 13.22 -7.56
CA ALA A 38 -17.54 13.35 -6.19
C ALA A 38 -16.40 13.66 -5.21
N LEU A 39 -15.24 12.99 -5.34
CA LEU A 39 -14.06 13.24 -4.54
C LEU A 39 -13.49 14.64 -4.80
N THR A 40 -13.41 15.05 -6.07
CA THR A 40 -12.95 16.40 -6.42
C THR A 40 -13.85 17.47 -5.81
N SER A 41 -15.17 17.31 -5.93
CA SER A 41 -16.13 18.21 -5.30
C SER A 41 -16.01 18.24 -3.78
N ALA A 42 -15.89 17.07 -3.13
CA ALA A 42 -15.70 16.98 -1.68
C ALA A 42 -14.43 17.69 -1.21
N PHE A 43 -13.32 17.53 -1.94
CA PHE A 43 -12.08 18.25 -1.66
C PHE A 43 -12.23 19.77 -1.86
N MET A 44 -12.97 20.21 -2.88
CA MET A 44 -13.25 21.63 -3.07
C MET A 44 -14.09 22.21 -1.94
N PHE A 45 -15.07 21.46 -1.40
CA PHE A 45 -15.79 21.85 -0.18
C PHE A 45 -14.87 21.89 1.05
N ALA A 46 -13.81 21.08 1.08
CA ALA A 46 -12.76 21.10 2.10
C ALA A 46 -11.69 22.17 1.87
N SER A 47 -11.98 23.23 1.10
CA SER A 47 -11.08 24.36 0.82
C SER A 47 -9.86 24.04 -0.06
N LEU A 48 -9.89 22.95 -0.84
CA LEU A 48 -8.86 22.67 -1.85
C LEU A 48 -9.22 23.29 -3.20
N GLY A 49 -8.25 23.92 -3.86
CA GLY A 49 -8.33 24.21 -5.28
C GLY A 49 -8.42 22.92 -6.12
N ILE A 50 -8.87 23.06 -7.37
CA ILE A 50 -9.05 21.90 -8.27
C ILE A 50 -7.73 21.14 -8.50
N LEU A 51 -6.62 21.85 -8.59
CA LEU A 51 -5.32 21.24 -8.88
C LEU A 51 -4.80 20.40 -7.69
N PRO A 52 -4.70 20.92 -6.44
CA PRO A 52 -4.39 20.10 -5.27
C PRO A 52 -5.34 18.91 -5.08
N ALA A 53 -6.65 19.08 -5.31
CA ALA A 53 -7.62 18.00 -5.22
C ALA A 53 -7.31 16.87 -6.21
N LEU A 54 -7.02 17.21 -7.48
CA LEU A 54 -6.62 16.23 -8.49
C LEU A 54 -5.30 15.54 -8.16
N ILE A 55 -4.34 16.26 -7.56
CA ILE A 55 -3.08 15.65 -7.10
C ILE A 55 -3.32 14.64 -6.00
N VAL A 56 -4.14 14.95 -4.98
CA VAL A 56 -4.48 14.00 -3.90
C VAL A 56 -5.08 12.71 -4.48
N ILE A 57 -6.00 12.83 -5.44
CA ILE A 57 -6.62 11.69 -6.12
C ILE A 57 -5.58 10.90 -6.93
N PHE A 58 -4.77 11.60 -7.73
CA PHE A 58 -3.72 10.98 -8.55
C PHE A 58 -2.72 10.20 -7.69
N VAL A 59 -2.20 10.83 -6.64
CA VAL A 59 -1.21 10.27 -5.72
C VAL A 59 -1.74 9.01 -5.04
N THR A 60 -3.02 9.02 -4.67
CA THR A 60 -3.70 7.84 -4.11
C THR A 60 -3.61 6.66 -5.06
N PHE A 61 -4.11 6.81 -6.30
CA PHE A 61 -4.07 5.72 -7.25
C PHE A 61 -2.63 5.33 -7.61
N PHE A 62 -1.75 6.30 -7.83
CA PHE A 62 -0.36 6.07 -8.18
C PHE A 62 0.33 5.15 -7.16
N TYR A 63 0.25 5.47 -5.88
CA TYR A 63 0.89 4.65 -4.85
C TYR A 63 0.17 3.33 -4.60
N GLN A 64 -1.16 3.28 -4.66
CA GLN A 64 -1.88 2.03 -4.47
C GLN A 64 -1.58 1.00 -5.57
N PHE A 65 -1.57 1.42 -6.83
CA PHE A 65 -1.20 0.54 -7.94
C PHE A 65 0.26 0.10 -7.85
N LEU A 66 1.15 1.03 -7.49
CA LEU A 66 2.57 0.74 -7.33
C LEU A 66 2.81 -0.31 -6.23
N GLN A 67 2.15 -0.18 -5.08
CA GLN A 67 2.27 -1.12 -3.97
C GLN A 67 1.72 -2.50 -4.31
N VAL A 68 0.55 -2.56 -4.96
CA VAL A 68 -0.04 -3.84 -5.39
C VAL A 68 0.86 -4.52 -6.43
N TYR A 69 1.46 -3.76 -7.34
CA TYR A 69 2.45 -4.29 -8.27
C TYR A 69 3.65 -4.91 -7.53
N PHE A 70 4.24 -4.18 -6.57
CA PHE A 70 5.38 -4.68 -5.80
C PHE A 70 5.02 -5.89 -4.94
N LEU A 71 3.85 -5.89 -4.30
CA LEU A 71 3.38 -7.05 -3.54
C LEU A 71 3.29 -8.29 -4.43
N ASN A 72 2.73 -8.17 -5.63
CA ASN A 72 2.61 -9.30 -6.54
C ASN A 72 3.97 -9.77 -7.09
N PHE A 73 4.93 -8.86 -7.23
CA PHE A 73 6.25 -9.18 -7.75
C PHE A 73 7.18 -9.78 -6.68
N VAL A 74 7.22 -9.19 -5.48
CA VAL A 74 8.21 -9.50 -4.43
C VAL A 74 7.60 -10.25 -3.24
N GLY A 75 6.28 -10.21 -3.08
CA GLY A 75 5.60 -10.72 -1.87
C GLY A 75 5.74 -9.80 -0.65
N PHE A 76 6.23 -8.58 -0.84
CA PHE A 76 6.44 -7.59 0.23
C PHE A 76 5.88 -6.23 -0.18
N VAL A 77 5.26 -5.53 0.75
CA VAL A 77 4.77 -4.16 0.54
C VAL A 77 5.92 -3.20 0.76
N MET A 78 6.26 -2.44 -0.29
CA MET A 78 7.35 -1.49 -0.28
C MET A 78 6.78 -0.06 -0.23
N PRO A 79 6.61 0.54 0.97
CA PRO A 79 6.35 1.96 1.04
C PRO A 79 7.66 2.65 0.65
N SER A 80 7.76 3.29 -0.51
CA SER A 80 8.99 3.99 -0.95
C SER A 80 9.38 5.14 -0.01
N GLY A 81 9.88 4.82 1.19
CA GLY A 81 9.90 5.64 2.40
C GLY A 81 8.51 5.85 3.03
N PHE A 82 8.45 6.58 4.15
CA PHE A 82 7.20 6.83 4.88
C PHE A 82 6.75 8.28 4.61
N LEU A 83 5.48 8.50 4.20
CA LEU A 83 4.88 9.84 4.00
C LEU A 83 5.42 10.67 2.83
N ASN A 84 6.02 10.03 1.82
CA ASN A 84 6.72 10.73 0.74
C ASN A 84 5.82 11.31 -0.36
N ALA A 85 4.52 11.07 -0.27
CA ALA A 85 3.55 11.59 -1.20
C ALA A 85 3.52 13.12 -1.28
N HIS A 86 3.97 13.82 -0.22
CA HIS A 86 4.12 15.28 -0.20
C HIS A 86 5.01 15.82 -1.33
N ALA A 87 5.90 14.98 -1.89
CA ALA A 87 6.70 15.30 -3.07
C ALA A 87 5.86 15.88 -4.23
N PHE A 88 4.65 15.37 -4.44
CA PHE A 88 3.77 15.80 -5.52
C PHE A 88 3.12 17.17 -5.29
N LEU A 89 3.18 17.71 -4.07
CA LEU A 89 2.73 19.06 -3.76
C LEU A 89 3.83 20.11 -3.93
N LYS A 90 5.11 19.71 -3.92
CA LYS A 90 6.25 20.64 -4.08
C LYS A 90 6.24 21.50 -5.37
N PRO A 91 5.69 21.05 -6.52
CA PRO A 91 5.52 21.92 -7.68
C PRO A 91 4.56 23.10 -7.46
N ILE A 92 3.60 22.97 -6.53
CA ILE A 92 2.65 24.02 -6.17
C ILE A 92 3.20 24.83 -4.99
N TRP A 93 3.68 24.13 -3.96
CA TRP A 93 4.27 24.71 -2.75
C TRP A 93 5.69 24.18 -2.56
N PRO A 94 6.69 24.80 -3.20
CA PRO A 94 8.10 24.42 -3.01
C PRO A 94 8.54 24.58 -1.56
N HIS A 95 7.98 25.59 -0.91
CA HIS A 95 8.11 25.91 0.50
C HIS A 95 6.74 26.00 1.16
N ALA A 96 6.70 25.74 2.46
CA ALA A 96 5.48 25.95 3.22
C ALA A 96 5.12 27.45 3.24
N PRO A 97 3.86 27.83 2.97
CA PRO A 97 3.46 29.23 2.95
C PRO A 97 3.53 29.87 4.35
N GLU A 98 3.99 31.12 4.40
CA GLU A 98 3.99 31.96 5.60
C GLU A 98 3.11 33.21 5.37
N PRO A 99 1.99 33.39 6.10
CA PRO A 99 1.41 32.46 7.09
C PRO A 99 0.82 31.20 6.44
N ARG A 100 0.66 30.14 7.23
CA ARG A 100 0.06 28.87 6.77
C ARG A 100 -1.34 29.10 6.22
N THR A 101 -1.58 28.60 5.01
CA THR A 101 -2.91 28.64 4.39
C THR A 101 -3.70 27.38 4.74
N MET A 102 -5.03 27.50 4.78
CA MET A 102 -5.92 26.35 4.97
C MET A 102 -5.73 25.32 3.85
N GLU A 103 -5.66 25.79 2.60
CA GLU A 103 -5.48 24.93 1.42
C GLU A 103 -4.22 24.06 1.51
N TRP A 104 -3.07 24.67 1.84
CA TRP A 104 -1.82 23.93 2.01
C TRP A 104 -1.92 22.92 3.16
N THR A 105 -2.52 23.31 4.27
CA THR A 105 -2.69 22.46 5.46
C THR A 105 -3.54 21.23 5.14
N VAL A 106 -4.69 21.43 4.49
CA VAL A 106 -5.60 20.35 4.09
C VAL A 106 -4.95 19.47 3.02
N ALA A 107 -4.29 20.05 2.02
CA ALA A 107 -3.63 19.29 0.95
C ALA A 107 -2.53 18.39 1.53
N THR A 108 -1.71 18.94 2.41
CA THR A 108 -0.63 18.22 3.09
C THR A 108 -1.19 17.11 3.96
N ASP A 109 -2.24 17.36 4.74
CA ASP A 109 -2.89 16.34 5.57
C ASP A 109 -3.36 15.15 4.73
N PHE A 110 -4.03 15.40 3.60
CA PHE A 110 -4.53 14.32 2.75
C PHE A 110 -3.41 13.58 2.01
N VAL A 111 -2.44 14.29 1.47
CA VAL A 111 -1.33 13.64 0.75
C VAL A 111 -0.49 12.80 1.71
N VAL A 112 -0.36 13.21 2.97
CA VAL A 112 0.47 12.55 3.96
C VAL A 112 -0.27 11.44 4.73
N MET A 113 -1.54 11.60 5.10
CA MET A 113 -2.36 10.56 5.73
C MET A 113 -3.85 10.80 5.43
N PRO A 114 -4.35 10.45 4.22
CA PRO A 114 -4.49 9.04 3.87
C PRO A 114 -4.00 8.63 2.46
N ALA A 115 -3.58 9.55 1.60
CA ALA A 115 -3.13 9.24 0.24
C ALA A 115 -1.67 8.78 0.15
N ALA A 116 -0.98 8.68 1.28
CA ALA A 116 0.43 8.33 1.30
C ALA A 116 0.73 6.93 0.77
N ASN A 117 2.02 6.75 0.53
CA ASN A 117 2.64 5.52 0.07
C ASN A 117 2.75 4.43 1.15
N SER A 118 1.94 4.47 2.21
CA SER A 118 1.87 3.42 3.24
C SER A 118 0.43 2.88 3.34
N PRO A 119 0.18 1.62 2.94
CA PRO A 119 -1.19 1.11 2.87
C PRO A 119 -1.84 0.98 4.25
N GLY A 120 -1.07 0.74 5.32
CA GLY A 120 -1.58 0.65 6.69
C GLY A 120 -1.91 1.99 7.36
N ALA A 121 -1.55 3.11 6.72
CA ALA A 121 -1.62 4.45 7.30
C ALA A 121 -2.64 5.36 6.58
N GLY A 122 -3.46 4.80 5.69
CA GLY A 122 -4.37 5.59 4.87
C GLY A 122 -5.48 4.78 4.22
N TRP A 123 -6.17 5.39 3.26
CA TRP A 123 -7.28 4.77 2.53
C TRP A 123 -6.83 3.76 1.46
N GLY A 124 -5.53 3.43 1.44
CA GLY A 124 -4.97 2.39 0.58
C GLY A 124 -5.31 0.96 1.02
N PHE A 125 -5.56 0.76 2.31
CA PHE A 125 -5.81 -0.57 2.88
C PHE A 125 -7.00 -1.31 2.23
N PRO A 126 -8.17 -0.68 2.00
CA PRO A 126 -9.27 -1.34 1.28
C PRO A 126 -8.89 -1.77 -0.14
N PHE A 127 -8.13 -0.95 -0.87
CA PHE A 127 -7.66 -1.30 -2.21
C PHE A 127 -6.73 -2.53 -2.17
N PHE A 128 -5.81 -2.53 -1.22
CA PHE A 128 -4.88 -3.63 -0.98
C PHE A 128 -5.60 -4.96 -0.64
N THR A 129 -6.49 -4.92 0.35
CA THR A 129 -7.28 -6.11 0.77
C THR A 129 -8.20 -6.61 -0.34
N MET A 130 -8.74 -5.71 -1.17
CA MET A 130 -9.53 -6.07 -2.34
C MET A 130 -8.71 -6.90 -3.34
N THR A 131 -7.51 -6.44 -3.71
CA THR A 131 -6.67 -7.20 -4.66
C THR A 131 -6.27 -8.57 -4.12
N MET A 132 -5.86 -8.65 -2.85
CA MET A 132 -5.49 -9.93 -2.24
C MET A 132 -6.67 -10.89 -2.15
N SER A 133 -7.85 -10.37 -1.79
CA SER A 133 -9.07 -11.17 -1.70
C SER A 133 -9.51 -11.70 -3.06
N HIS A 134 -9.34 -10.93 -4.14
CA HIS A 134 -9.57 -11.39 -5.51
C HIS A 134 -8.56 -12.47 -5.95
N GLY A 135 -7.28 -12.32 -5.58
CA GLY A 135 -6.28 -13.36 -5.82
C GLY A 135 -6.65 -14.69 -5.12
N MET A 136 -7.06 -14.61 -3.86
CA MET A 136 -7.52 -15.78 -3.09
C MET A 136 -8.80 -16.40 -3.66
N ALA A 137 -9.70 -15.57 -4.18
CA ALA A 137 -10.93 -16.01 -4.83
C ALA A 137 -10.61 -16.91 -6.04
N GLY A 138 -9.61 -16.55 -6.83
CA GLY A 138 -9.13 -17.36 -7.95
C GLY A 138 -8.63 -18.74 -7.53
N PHE A 139 -7.89 -18.83 -6.43
CA PHE A 139 -7.39 -20.12 -5.92
C PHE A 139 -8.48 -21.02 -5.32
N THR A 140 -9.54 -20.42 -4.77
CA THR A 140 -10.62 -21.15 -4.08
C THR A 140 -11.85 -21.39 -4.95
N GLY A 141 -11.88 -20.85 -6.18
CA GLY A 141 -13.07 -20.86 -7.03
C GLY A 141 -14.21 -19.98 -6.51
N THR A 142 -13.92 -19.06 -5.59
CA THR A 142 -14.92 -18.15 -5.03
C THR A 142 -15.30 -17.08 -6.05
N SER A 143 -16.59 -16.74 -6.15
CA SER A 143 -17.06 -15.71 -7.08
C SER A 143 -16.45 -14.33 -6.78
N ALA A 144 -15.75 -13.74 -7.75
CA ALA A 144 -15.19 -12.39 -7.66
C ALA A 144 -16.25 -11.34 -7.32
N ARG A 145 -17.48 -11.49 -7.82
CA ARG A 145 -18.59 -10.59 -7.51
C ARG A 145 -18.99 -10.63 -6.03
N ASN A 146 -18.99 -11.80 -5.42
CA ASN A 146 -19.30 -11.92 -3.99
C ASN A 146 -18.19 -11.33 -3.13
N VAL A 147 -16.93 -11.57 -3.52
CA VAL A 147 -15.76 -10.97 -2.87
C VAL A 147 -15.83 -9.44 -2.92
N TYR A 148 -16.12 -8.87 -4.10
CA TYR A 148 -16.30 -7.43 -4.25
C TYR A 148 -17.39 -6.87 -3.32
N LYS A 149 -18.56 -7.52 -3.24
CA LYS A 149 -19.65 -7.09 -2.36
C LYS A 149 -19.25 -7.09 -0.89
N VAL A 150 -18.59 -8.16 -0.44
CA VAL A 150 -18.15 -8.29 0.96
C VAL A 150 -17.08 -7.25 1.29
N VAL A 151 -16.08 -7.07 0.42
CA VAL A 151 -15.02 -6.09 0.62
C VAL A 151 -15.59 -4.67 0.60
N LEU A 152 -16.49 -4.35 -0.33
CA LEU A 152 -17.15 -3.04 -0.39
C LEU A 152 -17.95 -2.76 0.89
N PHE A 153 -18.73 -3.75 1.35
CA PHE A 153 -19.49 -3.64 2.60
C PHE A 153 -18.56 -3.39 3.79
N ALA A 154 -17.48 -4.16 3.92
CA ALA A 154 -16.50 -3.99 4.98
C ALA A 154 -15.78 -2.63 4.91
N ALA A 155 -15.41 -2.17 3.71
CA ALA A 155 -14.72 -0.90 3.48
C ALA A 155 -15.56 0.32 3.88
N VAL A 156 -16.90 0.24 3.76
CA VAL A 156 -17.82 1.30 4.17
C VAL A 156 -18.16 1.20 5.65
N LEU A 157 -18.46 0.00 6.15
CA LEU A 157 -18.94 -0.19 7.51
C LEU A 157 -17.82 -0.02 8.56
N THR A 158 -16.61 -0.51 8.27
CA THR A 158 -15.51 -0.52 9.24
C THR A 158 -15.12 0.88 9.71
N PRO A 159 -14.90 1.88 8.83
CA PRO A 159 -14.56 3.24 9.28
C PRO A 159 -15.66 3.89 10.12
N LEU A 160 -16.94 3.63 9.80
CA LEU A 160 -18.07 4.17 10.56
C LEU A 160 -18.14 3.57 11.97
N LEU A 161 -18.02 2.25 12.06
CA LEU A 161 -17.99 1.57 13.36
C LEU A 161 -16.76 1.94 14.17
N ALA A 162 -15.59 2.07 13.51
CA ALA A 162 -14.36 2.49 14.16
C ALA A 162 -14.48 3.91 14.73
N LEU A 163 -15.10 4.85 13.98
CA LEU A 163 -15.33 6.20 14.46
C LEU A 163 -16.27 6.23 15.67
N VAL A 164 -17.39 5.51 15.60
CA VAL A 164 -18.35 5.42 16.72
C VAL A 164 -17.70 4.78 17.95
N ALA A 165 -16.98 3.67 17.76
CA ALA A 165 -16.28 2.97 18.84
C ALA A 165 -15.18 3.84 19.47
N PHE A 166 -14.43 4.59 18.65
CA PHE A 166 -13.39 5.50 19.13
C PHE A 166 -13.99 6.63 19.97
N ILE A 167 -15.02 7.31 19.47
CA ILE A 167 -15.71 8.37 20.19
C ILE A 167 -16.32 7.83 21.50
N TRP A 168 -17.03 6.71 21.43
CA TRP A 168 -17.63 6.08 22.61
C TRP A 168 -16.57 5.67 23.64
N GLY A 169 -15.46 5.08 23.19
CA GLY A 169 -14.34 4.69 24.05
C GLY A 169 -13.70 5.88 24.74
N ASP A 170 -13.45 6.97 24.00
CA ASP A 170 -12.88 8.21 24.52
C ASP A 170 -13.79 8.84 25.60
N TYR A 171 -15.11 8.89 25.38
CA TYR A 171 -16.05 9.44 26.35
C TYR A 171 -16.26 8.53 27.58
N THR A 172 -16.17 7.21 27.41
CA THR A 172 -16.47 6.25 28.48
C THR A 172 -15.27 6.02 29.40
N PHE A 173 -14.09 5.81 28.81
CA PHE A 173 -12.88 5.45 29.55
C PHE A 173 -11.94 6.63 29.74
N GLY A 174 -12.08 7.68 28.92
CA GLY A 174 -11.11 8.77 28.79
C GLY A 174 -9.98 8.37 27.85
N SER A 175 -9.66 9.22 26.87
CA SER A 175 -8.61 8.94 25.89
C SER A 175 -7.27 8.57 26.54
N THR A 176 -6.92 9.23 27.66
CA THR A 176 -5.71 8.95 28.47
C THR A 176 -5.58 7.53 28.99
N ARG A 177 -6.69 6.81 29.12
CA ARG A 177 -6.74 5.46 29.68
C ARG A 177 -6.86 4.38 28.61
N LEU A 178 -7.09 4.75 27.36
CA LEU A 178 -7.18 3.78 26.27
C LEU A 178 -5.79 3.27 25.88
N PRO A 179 -5.62 1.95 25.63
CA PRO A 179 -4.40 1.41 25.06
C PRO A 179 -4.09 2.09 23.71
N GLY A 180 -2.89 2.66 23.58
CA GLY A 180 -2.50 3.46 22.41
C GLY A 180 -2.67 4.97 22.57
N TYR A 181 -3.08 5.45 23.75
CA TYR A 181 -2.95 6.86 24.10
C TYR A 181 -1.50 7.33 23.97
N GLY A 182 -1.28 8.44 23.27
CA GLY A 182 0.06 8.94 22.90
C GLY A 182 0.63 8.37 21.59
N PHE A 183 0.07 7.28 21.07
CA PHE A 183 0.28 6.81 19.69
C PHE A 183 -0.68 7.49 18.69
N THR A 184 -1.40 8.53 19.11
CA THR A 184 -2.19 9.36 18.21
C THR A 184 -1.23 10.18 17.36
N TRP A 185 -1.14 9.84 16.08
CA TRP A 185 -0.45 10.65 15.09
C TRP A 185 -1.23 11.94 14.94
N SER A 186 -0.91 12.94 15.75
CA SER A 186 -1.49 14.26 15.62
C SER A 186 -1.11 14.80 14.24
N ARG A 187 -2.11 14.86 13.37
CA ARG A 187 -1.99 15.34 11.99
C ARG A 187 -1.41 16.76 11.97
N THR A 188 -1.81 17.60 12.92
CA THR A 188 -1.32 18.97 13.04
C THR A 188 0.11 19.08 13.56
N ASP A 189 0.57 18.13 14.39
CA ASP A 189 1.90 18.21 15.01
C ASP A 189 3.01 17.65 14.13
N ARG A 190 2.70 16.72 13.21
CA ARG A 190 3.69 16.17 12.28
C ARG A 190 3.87 16.98 11.00
N PHE A 191 2.85 17.67 10.53
CA PHE A 191 2.88 18.39 9.24
C PHE A 191 3.24 19.85 9.42
N THR A 192 4.35 20.09 10.12
CA THR A 192 4.91 21.43 10.30
C THR A 192 5.53 21.92 8.99
N PRO A 193 5.65 23.25 8.81
CA PRO A 193 6.45 23.83 7.74
C PRO A 193 7.84 23.18 7.63
N GLU A 194 8.53 23.02 8.77
CA GLU A 194 9.84 22.36 8.84
C GLU A 194 9.85 20.92 8.30
N TRP A 195 8.80 20.14 8.61
CA TRP A 195 8.67 18.79 8.06
C TRP A 195 8.50 18.81 6.54
N ALA A 196 7.63 19.69 6.03
CA ALA A 196 7.35 19.82 4.60
C ALA A 196 8.56 20.30 3.79
N GLU A 197 9.40 21.15 4.39
CA GLU A 197 10.68 21.56 3.82
C GLU A 197 11.61 20.35 3.66
N THR A 198 11.75 19.55 4.71
CA THR A 198 12.75 18.48 4.79
C THR A 198 12.33 17.16 4.12
N ASN A 199 11.04 16.95 3.84
CA ASN A 199 10.51 15.68 3.31
C ASN A 199 9.90 15.82 1.89
N PRO A 200 10.21 14.91 0.95
CA PRO A 200 11.19 13.81 1.04
C PRO A 200 12.66 14.27 0.95
N SER A 201 12.88 15.53 0.57
CA SER A 201 14.20 16.15 0.44
C SER A 201 14.08 17.65 0.66
N ARG A 202 15.13 18.27 1.22
CA ARG A 202 15.25 19.74 1.38
C ARG A 202 15.22 20.50 0.06
N SER A 203 15.60 19.85 -1.03
CA SER A 203 15.62 20.43 -2.37
C SER A 203 14.66 19.70 -3.30
N VAL A 204 14.65 20.09 -4.57
CA VAL A 204 13.87 19.42 -5.62
C VAL A 204 14.17 17.92 -5.61
N TRP A 205 13.13 17.09 -5.49
CA TRP A 205 13.24 15.63 -5.27
C TRP A 205 13.43 14.81 -6.56
N TRP A 206 13.13 15.40 -7.72
CA TRP A 206 13.18 14.68 -9.01
C TRP A 206 14.58 14.20 -9.41
N PRO A 207 15.72 14.88 -9.07
CA PRO A 207 17.05 14.36 -9.40
C PRO A 207 17.33 13.01 -8.71
N GLN A 208 16.90 12.85 -7.46
CA GLN A 208 17.04 11.60 -6.71
C GLN A 208 16.13 10.52 -7.30
N ALA A 209 14.89 10.87 -7.67
CA ALA A 209 13.99 9.96 -8.36
C ALA A 209 14.54 9.51 -9.73
N LEU A 210 15.14 10.43 -10.50
CA LEU A 210 15.76 10.15 -11.78
C LEU A 210 17.00 9.26 -11.61
N ALA A 211 17.84 9.52 -10.60
CA ALA A 211 18.96 8.64 -10.28
C ALA A 211 18.50 7.22 -9.95
N GLY A 212 17.47 7.08 -9.11
CA GLY A 212 16.85 5.78 -8.81
C GLY A 212 16.29 5.08 -10.05
N PHE A 213 15.62 5.83 -10.94
CA PHE A 213 15.12 5.32 -12.21
C PHE A 213 16.26 4.83 -13.12
N ILE A 214 17.33 5.61 -13.27
CA ILE A 214 18.49 5.24 -14.10
C ILE A 214 19.15 3.97 -13.54
N VAL A 215 19.37 3.89 -12.23
CA VAL A 215 19.98 2.70 -11.61
C VAL A 215 19.09 1.47 -11.80
N ALA A 216 17.78 1.57 -11.54
CA ALA A 216 16.85 0.47 -11.75
C ALA A 216 16.79 0.05 -13.22
N PHE A 217 16.79 1.01 -14.15
CA PHE A 217 16.81 0.74 -15.59
C PHE A 217 18.09 0.02 -16.01
N VAL A 218 19.27 0.50 -15.58
CA VAL A 218 20.56 -0.11 -15.90
C VAL A 218 20.64 -1.53 -15.34
N LEU A 219 20.24 -1.75 -14.08
CA LEU A 219 20.20 -3.08 -13.49
C LEU A 219 19.28 -4.02 -14.27
N ASN A 220 18.10 -3.55 -14.66
CA ASN A 220 17.14 -4.36 -15.41
C ASN A 220 17.67 -4.67 -16.83
N TYR A 221 18.26 -3.67 -17.49
CA TYR A 221 18.90 -3.86 -18.79
C TYR A 221 20.07 -4.85 -18.73
N MET A 222 20.93 -4.76 -17.71
CA MET A 222 22.04 -5.69 -17.52
C MET A 222 21.54 -7.09 -17.20
N HIS A 223 20.55 -7.23 -16.32
CA HIS A 223 19.96 -8.52 -15.94
C HIS A 223 19.25 -9.20 -17.14
N THR A 224 18.62 -8.44 -18.03
CA THR A 224 17.99 -8.99 -19.25
C THR A 224 19.02 -9.33 -20.34
N ARG A 225 20.15 -8.62 -20.41
CA ARG A 225 21.18 -8.83 -21.44
C ARG A 225 22.23 -9.87 -21.08
N PHE A 226 22.56 -10.02 -19.80
CA PHE A 226 23.64 -10.86 -19.29
C PHE A 226 23.09 -11.89 -18.28
N ILE A 227 23.03 -13.15 -18.69
CA ILE A 227 22.52 -14.26 -17.87
C ILE A 227 23.32 -14.44 -16.57
N TRP A 228 24.61 -14.09 -16.57
CA TRP A 228 25.50 -14.24 -15.41
C TRP A 228 25.50 -13.05 -14.45
N PHE A 229 24.78 -11.96 -14.76
CA PHE A 229 24.82 -10.75 -13.95
C PHE A 229 24.18 -11.00 -12.57
N PRO A 230 24.92 -10.78 -11.47
CA PRO A 230 24.48 -11.24 -10.15
C PRO A 230 23.46 -10.31 -9.47
N PHE A 231 23.33 -9.06 -9.94
CA PHE A 231 22.45 -8.08 -9.31
C PHE A 231 21.07 -8.10 -9.94
N GLU A 232 20.09 -8.44 -9.12
CA GLU A 232 18.69 -8.33 -9.47
C GLU A 232 18.18 -6.90 -9.16
N PRO A 233 17.42 -6.27 -10.08
CA PRO A 233 16.81 -4.96 -9.84
C PRO A 233 15.96 -4.91 -8.57
N VAL A 234 15.29 -6.01 -8.22
CA VAL A 234 14.41 -6.08 -7.05
C VAL A 234 15.20 -6.24 -5.75
N GLY A 235 16.28 -7.01 -5.74
CA GLY A 235 17.25 -7.00 -4.66
C GLY A 235 17.77 -5.59 -4.35
N PHE A 236 18.06 -4.77 -5.36
CA PHE A 236 18.44 -3.38 -5.16
C PHE A 236 17.32 -2.57 -4.49
N LEU A 237 16.08 -2.68 -4.97
CA LEU A 237 14.93 -2.00 -4.37
C LEU A 237 14.74 -2.41 -2.90
N LEU A 238 14.83 -3.70 -2.58
CA LEU A 238 14.73 -4.20 -1.21
C LEU A 238 15.88 -3.74 -0.32
N ALA A 239 17.05 -3.47 -0.89
CA ALA A 239 18.20 -3.01 -0.13
C ALA A 239 18.12 -1.52 0.26
N VAL A 240 17.48 -0.69 -0.57
CA VAL A 240 17.40 0.78 -0.37
C VAL A 240 16.08 1.26 0.25
N GLU A 241 15.08 0.39 0.30
CA GLU A 241 13.78 0.74 0.87
C GLU A 241 13.84 0.81 2.40
N TRP A 242 13.15 1.79 2.99
CA TRP A 242 13.25 2.09 4.42
C TRP A 242 12.60 1.00 5.28
N GLY A 243 11.42 0.54 4.91
CA GLY A 243 10.65 -0.50 5.59
C GLY A 243 11.34 -1.86 5.58
N SER A 244 11.97 -2.25 4.48
CA SER A 244 12.74 -3.50 4.37
C SER A 244 13.97 -3.49 5.28
N GLN A 245 14.65 -2.34 5.38
CA GLN A 245 15.76 -2.14 6.30
C GLN A 245 15.30 -2.17 7.76
N LEU A 246 14.23 -1.45 8.09
CA LEU A 246 13.64 -1.45 9.44
C LEU A 246 13.14 -2.83 9.88
N ALA A 247 12.47 -3.56 8.99
CA ALA A 247 12.00 -4.91 9.24
C ALA A 247 13.14 -5.94 9.25
N GLY A 248 14.36 -5.53 8.88
CA GLY A 248 15.52 -6.40 8.85
C GLY A 248 15.38 -7.54 7.84
N LEU A 249 14.72 -7.32 6.69
CA LEU A 249 14.42 -8.37 5.69
C LEU A 249 15.66 -9.13 5.18
N TRP A 250 16.84 -8.52 5.28
CA TRP A 250 18.09 -9.19 4.94
C TRP A 250 18.38 -10.40 5.85
N GLN A 251 17.92 -10.40 7.11
CA GLN A 251 18.15 -11.49 8.07
C GLN A 251 17.41 -12.78 7.66
N PRO A 252 16.07 -12.78 7.44
CA PRO A 252 15.39 -13.98 6.95
C PRO A 252 15.85 -14.38 5.54
N ALA A 253 16.20 -13.42 4.68
CA ALA A 253 16.75 -13.72 3.36
C ALA A 253 18.10 -14.45 3.45
N LEU A 254 19.01 -13.99 4.31
CA LEU A 254 20.30 -14.64 4.56
C LEU A 254 20.10 -16.03 5.15
N MET A 255 19.21 -16.16 6.14
CA MET A 255 18.88 -17.46 6.74
C MET A 255 18.33 -18.43 5.70
N ALA A 256 17.39 -17.99 4.86
CA ALA A 256 16.84 -18.80 3.78
C ALA A 256 17.91 -19.22 2.77
N TRP A 257 18.84 -18.33 2.44
CA TRP A 257 19.97 -18.65 1.55
C TRP A 257 20.91 -19.69 2.16
N VAL A 258 21.29 -19.54 3.44
CA VAL A 258 22.12 -20.53 4.15
C VAL A 258 21.44 -21.88 4.18
N LEU A 259 20.17 -21.94 4.64
CA LEU A 259 19.41 -23.18 4.74
C LEU A 259 19.24 -23.85 3.37
N LYS A 260 18.92 -23.09 2.33
CA LYS A 260 18.82 -23.59 0.95
C LYS A 260 20.16 -24.14 0.46
N THR A 261 21.24 -23.41 0.68
CA THR A 261 22.59 -23.80 0.24
C THR A 261 23.04 -25.09 0.92
N VAL A 262 22.83 -25.21 2.23
CA VAL A 262 23.13 -26.42 3.00
C VAL A 262 22.29 -27.59 2.51
N THR A 263 20.96 -27.39 2.35
CA THR A 263 20.04 -28.46 1.91
C THR A 263 20.43 -28.98 0.53
N ILE A 264 20.76 -28.10 -0.41
CA ILE A 264 21.15 -28.49 -1.77
C ILE A 264 22.54 -29.15 -1.79
N ARG A 265 23.52 -28.64 -1.02
CA ARG A 265 24.88 -29.22 -1.00
C ARG A 265 24.93 -30.59 -0.32
N VAL A 266 24.13 -30.82 0.72
CA VAL A 266 24.14 -32.09 1.47
C VAL A 266 23.21 -33.12 0.82
N GLY A 267 21.98 -32.72 0.48
CA GLY A 267 20.93 -33.65 0.05
C GLY A 267 20.63 -33.61 -1.45
N GLY A 268 21.29 -32.75 -2.22
CA GLY A 268 20.96 -32.51 -3.63
C GLY A 268 19.61 -31.80 -3.84
N SER A 269 19.26 -31.60 -5.11
CA SER A 269 18.02 -30.92 -5.50
C SER A 269 16.76 -31.64 -5.02
N ARG A 270 16.75 -32.98 -5.07
CA ARG A 270 15.60 -33.79 -4.68
C ARG A 270 15.20 -33.61 -3.22
N THR A 271 16.19 -33.48 -2.32
CA THR A 271 15.94 -33.23 -0.89
C THR A 271 15.41 -31.83 -0.63
N TYR A 272 15.88 -30.83 -1.39
CA TYR A 272 15.32 -29.49 -1.32
C TYR A 272 13.84 -29.47 -1.74
N GLU A 273 13.47 -30.22 -2.77
CA GLU A 273 12.08 -30.29 -3.22
C GLU A 273 11.18 -31.08 -2.27
N SER A 274 11.65 -32.20 -1.72
CA SER A 274 10.84 -33.05 -0.84
C SER A 274 10.76 -32.58 0.61
N PHE A 275 11.81 -31.94 1.15
CA PHE A 275 11.86 -31.50 2.54
C PHE A 275 12.03 -29.98 2.67
N GLY A 276 12.97 -29.38 1.93
CA GLY A 276 13.27 -27.95 2.06
C GLY A 276 12.06 -27.06 1.75
N ARG A 277 11.35 -27.32 0.65
CA ARG A 277 10.16 -26.57 0.25
C ARG A 277 9.00 -26.74 1.24
N PRO A 278 8.60 -27.96 1.67
CA PRO A 278 7.54 -28.12 2.67
C PRO A 278 7.86 -27.47 4.02
N VAL A 279 9.11 -27.53 4.49
CA VAL A 279 9.51 -26.87 5.76
C VAL A 279 9.37 -25.35 5.65
N ALA A 280 9.84 -24.75 4.55
CA ALA A 280 9.70 -23.32 4.32
C ALA A 280 8.22 -22.91 4.21
N ALA A 281 7.41 -23.68 3.48
CA ALA A 281 5.97 -23.45 3.39
C ALA A 281 5.28 -23.55 4.76
N GLY A 282 5.62 -24.58 5.55
CA GLY A 282 5.11 -24.76 6.91
C GLY A 282 5.47 -23.60 7.84
N PHE A 283 6.69 -23.08 7.74
CA PHE A 283 7.11 -21.89 8.50
C PHE A 283 6.29 -20.65 8.14
N ILE A 284 6.07 -20.40 6.84
CA ILE A 284 5.26 -19.27 6.35
C ILE A 284 3.82 -19.39 6.85
N VAL A 285 3.22 -20.58 6.73
CA VAL A 285 1.86 -20.85 7.22
C VAL A 285 1.79 -20.68 8.73
N GLY A 286 2.77 -21.20 9.47
CA GLY A 286 2.86 -21.06 10.92
C GLY A 286 2.94 -19.59 11.35
N TYR A 287 3.76 -18.80 10.67
CA TYR A 287 3.84 -17.35 10.90
C TYR A 287 2.50 -16.65 10.65
N ALA A 288 1.82 -16.97 9.54
CA ALA A 288 0.50 -16.42 9.23
C ALA A 288 -0.54 -16.78 10.30
N LEU A 289 -0.55 -18.02 10.80
CA LEU A 289 -1.42 -18.44 11.89
C LEU A 289 -1.11 -17.71 13.20
N MET A 290 0.17 -17.51 13.52
CA MET A 290 0.57 -16.74 14.70
C MET A 290 0.14 -15.28 14.60
N ALA A 291 0.11 -14.68 13.42
CA ALA A 291 -0.43 -13.34 13.22
C ALA A 291 -1.94 -13.27 13.58
N VAL A 292 -2.73 -14.30 13.21
CA VAL A 292 -4.15 -14.39 13.58
C VAL A 292 -4.32 -14.53 15.09
N VAL A 293 -3.56 -15.44 15.72
CA VAL A 293 -3.57 -15.61 17.17
C VAL A 293 -3.17 -14.32 17.89
N GLY A 294 -2.12 -13.65 17.40
CA GLY A 294 -1.65 -12.37 17.93
C GLY A 294 -2.69 -11.26 17.81
N ALA A 295 -3.44 -11.20 16.71
CA ALA A 295 -4.54 -10.26 16.55
C ALA A 295 -5.66 -10.50 17.58
N VAL A 296 -6.05 -11.76 17.81
CA VAL A 296 -7.05 -12.12 18.83
C VAL A 296 -6.57 -11.76 20.23
N ILE A 297 -5.31 -12.08 20.55
CA ILE A 297 -4.69 -11.69 21.83
C ILE A 297 -4.68 -10.16 21.96
N GLY A 298 -4.38 -9.43 20.88
CA GLY A 298 -4.40 -7.97 20.86
C GLY A 298 -5.76 -7.38 21.21
N VAL A 299 -6.85 -7.94 20.65
CA VAL A 299 -8.22 -7.53 20.99
C VAL A 299 -8.53 -7.81 22.46
N ILE A 300 -8.15 -8.98 22.97
CA ILE A 300 -8.38 -9.32 24.39
C ILE A 300 -7.61 -8.35 25.29
N ARG A 301 -6.33 -8.07 24.98
CA ARG A 301 -5.49 -7.14 25.74
C ARG A 301 -5.99 -5.70 25.69
N PHE A 302 -6.67 -5.31 24.62
CA PHE A 302 -7.29 -3.98 24.55
C PHE A 302 -8.36 -3.79 25.65
N PHE A 303 -9.18 -4.82 25.90
CA PHE A 303 -10.23 -4.75 26.94
C PHE A 303 -9.74 -5.16 28.33
N PHE A 304 -8.69 -5.98 28.40
CA PHE A 304 -8.12 -6.47 29.66
C PHE A 304 -6.61 -6.21 29.70
N PRO A 305 -6.19 -4.96 29.97
CA PRO A 305 -4.79 -4.62 30.16
C PRO A 305 -4.32 -5.14 31.53
N PHE A 306 -3.54 -6.22 31.53
CA PHE A 306 -2.79 -6.72 32.69
C PHE A 306 -1.32 -6.86 32.34
#